data_AF-A0A136L0H8-F1
#
_entry.id   AF-A0A136L0H8-F1
#
_cell.length_a   1.000
_cell.length_b   1.000
_cell.length_c   1.000
_cell.angle_alpha   90.00
_cell.angle_beta   90.00
_cell.angle_gamma   90.00
#
_symmetry.space_group_name_H-M   'P 1'
#
loop_
_entity.id
_entity.type
_entity.pdbx_description
1 polymer ?
#
loop_
_entity_poly.entity_id
_entity_poly.type
_entity_poly.pdbx_seq_one_letter_code
_entity_poly.pdbx_strand_id
1 'polypeptide(L)'
;MILSHTESTVFAISLPILIWAVKSRTIKTAMQALGVAFGVILIAGPWYGFVISHHGISPLLSALQTGSQSFWSVLRLINVDIITEEPYLDVLGVIGILGIIFLISKKDYFIPIMLATVYLIQPRSAHTVGNIPLAMASGVFIVDALMPIFHSSSITPNRGNRVLVSILIPYILVNSIYHSYMLSQHHVSTNEQNTMQWVAKNTPANSNFLIITNETDPMCDSTSEWFPYLTKRTNLTTLQGREWLSDKNFNEFIGQRNMLQTCQDLECLNKSIKYFGAPDYIYLSLNSPTNLCQSSNAINKSPNISSVLENSSFYIQVFKSPDAMIFSSR
;
A
#
# COMPACT_ATOMS: atom_id res chain seq x y z
N MET A 1 -7.49 1.74 13.41
CA MET A 1 -7.74 1.17 12.07
C MET A 1 -9.17 1.40 11.58
N ILE A 2 -10.21 1.02 12.34
CA ILE A 2 -11.64 1.17 11.94
C ILE A 2 -12.03 2.62 11.56
N LEU A 3 -11.41 3.64 12.16
CA LEU A 3 -11.66 5.05 11.85
C LEU A 3 -10.78 5.61 10.71
N SER A 4 -9.80 4.85 10.24
CA SER A 4 -8.78 5.29 9.27
C SER A 4 -8.94 4.57 7.92
N HIS A 5 -9.50 3.35 7.93
CA HIS A 5 -9.77 2.55 6.74
C HIS A 5 -11.17 1.95 6.83
N THR A 6 -12.04 2.29 5.88
CA THR A 6 -13.41 1.81 5.84
C THR A 6 -13.50 0.30 5.67
N GLU A 7 -12.55 -0.31 4.96
CA GLU A 7 -12.42 -1.77 4.82
C GLU A 7 -12.21 -2.48 6.17
N SER A 8 -11.48 -1.84 7.11
CA SER A 8 -11.24 -2.40 8.44
C SER A 8 -12.52 -2.52 9.27
N THR A 9 -13.50 -1.62 9.07
CA THR A 9 -14.83 -1.73 9.69
C THR A 9 -15.54 -2.99 9.23
N VAL A 10 -15.52 -3.26 7.92
CA VAL A 10 -16.16 -4.43 7.33
C VAL A 10 -15.49 -5.71 7.85
N PHE A 11 -14.16 -5.73 7.90
CA PHE A 11 -13.42 -6.86 8.46
C PHE A 11 -13.77 -7.10 9.93
N ALA A 12 -13.75 -6.06 10.77
CA ALA A 12 -14.04 -6.14 12.19
C ALA A 12 -15.45 -6.66 12.51
N ILE A 13 -16.43 -6.39 11.63
CA ILE A 13 -17.79 -6.94 11.73
C ILE A 13 -17.84 -8.40 11.23
N SER A 14 -17.16 -8.69 10.12
CA SER A 14 -17.19 -10.01 9.48
C SER A 14 -16.56 -11.12 10.33
N LEU A 15 -15.50 -10.82 11.08
CA LEU A 15 -14.74 -11.81 11.83
C LEU A 15 -15.54 -12.44 12.99
N PRO A 16 -16.25 -11.70 13.86
CA PRO A 16 -17.16 -12.27 14.85
C PRO A 16 -18.27 -13.13 14.25
N ILE A 17 -18.83 -12.70 13.10
CA ILE A 17 -19.87 -13.46 12.37
C ILE A 17 -19.29 -14.79 11.88
N LEU A 18 -18.07 -14.76 11.32
CA LEU A 18 -17.35 -15.96 10.90
C LEU A 18 -17.08 -16.90 12.07
N ILE A 19 -16.59 -16.39 13.19
CA ILE A 19 -16.33 -17.18 14.42
C ILE A 19 -17.61 -17.85 14.89
N TRP A 20 -18.72 -17.11 14.94
CA TRP A 20 -20.02 -17.66 15.29
C TRP A 20 -20.45 -18.78 14.34
N ALA A 21 -20.36 -18.53 13.02
CA ALA A 21 -20.79 -19.46 11.98
C ALA A 21 -19.97 -20.75 11.95
N VAL A 22 -18.67 -20.71 12.30
CA VAL A 22 -17.78 -21.87 12.20
C VAL A 22 -17.65 -22.63 13.53
N LYS A 23 -17.50 -21.94 14.68
CA LYS A 23 -17.09 -22.60 15.94
C LYS A 23 -18.20 -22.83 16.96
N SER A 24 -19.24 -22.00 17.03
CA SER A 24 -20.19 -22.04 18.16
C SER A 24 -21.66 -22.21 17.76
N ARG A 25 -22.16 -21.45 16.79
CA ARG A 25 -23.57 -21.51 16.32
C ARG A 25 -24.64 -21.47 17.43
N THR A 26 -24.35 -20.83 18.57
CA THR A 26 -25.34 -20.67 19.66
C THR A 26 -25.94 -19.28 19.66
N ILE A 27 -27.13 -19.11 20.25
CA ILE A 27 -27.79 -17.81 20.39
C ILE A 27 -26.94 -16.86 21.23
N LYS A 28 -26.33 -17.35 22.32
CA LYS A 28 -25.46 -16.53 23.18
C LYS A 28 -24.28 -15.95 22.40
N THR A 29 -23.60 -16.77 21.60
CA THR A 29 -22.48 -16.31 20.78
C THR A 29 -22.93 -15.47 19.58
N ALA A 30 -24.15 -15.70 19.06
CA ALA A 30 -24.76 -14.80 18.07
C ALA A 30 -24.96 -13.40 18.64
N MET A 31 -25.52 -13.29 19.86
CA MET A 31 -25.71 -12.01 20.54
C MET A 31 -24.39 -11.31 20.83
N GLN A 32 -23.34 -12.06 21.19
CA GLN A 32 -21.99 -11.49 21.36
C GLN A 32 -21.42 -10.96 20.04
N ALA A 33 -21.53 -11.72 18.94
CA ALA A 33 -21.09 -11.27 17.62
C ALA A 33 -21.85 -10.01 17.16
N LEU A 34 -23.17 -9.99 17.35
CA LEU A 34 -24.00 -8.81 17.08
C LEU A 34 -23.63 -7.64 17.98
N GLY A 35 -23.32 -7.88 19.26
CA GLY A 35 -22.86 -6.85 20.19
C GLY A 35 -21.54 -6.22 19.75
N VAL A 36 -20.59 -7.02 19.27
CA VAL A 36 -19.33 -6.51 18.69
C VAL A 36 -19.59 -5.71 17.43
N ALA A 37 -20.40 -6.24 16.50
CA ALA A 37 -20.75 -5.54 15.26
C ALA A 37 -21.44 -4.19 15.54
N PHE A 38 -22.37 -4.17 16.50
CA PHE A 38 -23.03 -2.95 16.96
C PHE A 38 -22.04 -1.97 17.58
N GLY A 39 -21.12 -2.44 18.44
CA GLY A 39 -20.06 -1.60 19.02
C GLY A 39 -19.15 -0.98 17.96
N VAL A 40 -18.76 -1.75 16.94
CA VAL A 40 -17.98 -1.26 15.80
C VAL A 40 -18.75 -0.18 15.03
N ILE A 41 -20.03 -0.40 14.74
CA ILE A 41 -20.89 0.59 14.08
C ILE A 41 -21.09 1.84 14.94
N LEU A 42 -21.22 1.70 16.26
CA LEU A 42 -21.39 2.84 17.17
C LEU A 42 -20.13 3.70 17.20
N ILE A 43 -18.94 3.08 17.20
CA ILE A 43 -17.66 3.80 17.17
C ILE A 43 -17.41 4.45 15.81
N ALA A 44 -17.66 3.74 14.70
CA ALA A 44 -17.38 4.24 13.36
C ALA A 44 -18.50 5.14 12.79
N GLY A 45 -19.72 4.96 13.29
CA GLY A 45 -20.96 5.61 12.83
C GLY A 45 -20.90 7.13 12.84
N PRO A 46 -20.40 7.80 13.88
CA PRO A 46 -20.25 9.26 13.88
C PRO A 46 -19.42 9.78 12.72
N TRP A 47 -18.35 9.08 12.34
CA TRP A 47 -17.52 9.45 11.20
C TRP A 47 -18.25 9.24 9.86
N TYR A 48 -18.89 8.08 9.68
CA TYR A 48 -19.71 7.84 8.49
C TYR A 48 -20.85 8.87 8.36
N GLY A 49 -21.53 9.19 9.46
CA GLY A 49 -22.58 10.21 9.51
C GLY A 49 -22.05 11.60 9.17
N PHE A 50 -20.86 11.96 9.65
CA PHE A 50 -20.20 13.21 9.29
C PHE A 50 -19.89 13.28 7.79
N VAL A 51 -19.28 12.22 7.22
CA VAL A 51 -18.96 12.16 5.78
C VAL A 51 -20.22 12.23 4.93
N ILE A 52 -21.25 11.44 5.26
CA ILE A 52 -22.51 11.41 4.50
C ILE A 52 -23.25 12.76 4.59
N SER A 53 -23.26 13.41 5.75
CA SER A 53 -23.94 14.71 5.92
C SER A 53 -23.25 15.85 5.16
N HIS A 54 -21.91 15.82 5.03
CA HIS A 54 -21.16 16.91 4.37
C HIS A 54 -20.88 16.65 2.88
N HIS A 55 -20.66 15.40 2.49
CA HIS A 55 -20.21 15.03 1.14
C HIS A 55 -21.17 14.07 0.42
N GLY A 56 -22.26 13.66 1.07
CA GLY A 56 -23.17 12.64 0.55
C GLY A 56 -22.56 11.24 0.58
N ILE A 57 -23.26 10.27 -0.03
CA ILE A 57 -22.80 8.88 -0.10
C ILE A 57 -21.80 8.63 -1.24
N SER A 58 -21.68 9.57 -2.19
CA SER A 58 -20.89 9.39 -3.42
C SER A 58 -19.44 9.01 -3.17
N PRO A 59 -18.69 9.65 -2.24
CA PRO A 59 -17.29 9.28 -1.99
C PRO A 59 -17.11 7.83 -1.51
N LEU A 60 -18.06 7.32 -0.73
CA LEU A 60 -18.03 5.93 -0.26
C LEU A 60 -18.25 4.96 -1.43
N LEU A 61 -19.15 5.29 -2.35
CA LEU A 61 -19.40 4.50 -3.56
C LEU A 61 -18.21 4.52 -4.53
N SER A 62 -17.55 5.67 -4.69
CA SER A 62 -16.32 5.79 -5.47
C SER A 62 -15.20 4.93 -4.89
N ALA A 63 -14.95 5.06 -3.58
CA ALA A 63 -13.90 4.31 -2.91
C ALA A 63 -14.11 2.78 -3.06
N LEU A 64 -15.36 2.31 -2.97
CA LEU A 64 -15.70 0.89 -3.19
C LEU A 64 -15.28 0.38 -4.58
N GLN A 65 -15.37 1.19 -5.62
CA GLN A 65 -15.01 0.79 -6.99
C GLN A 65 -13.49 0.69 -7.19
N THR A 66 -12.71 1.45 -6.42
CA THR A 66 -11.24 1.44 -6.50
C THR A 66 -10.57 0.35 -5.65
N GLY A 67 -11.33 -0.37 -4.82
CA GLY A 67 -10.83 -1.40 -3.91
C GLY A 67 -10.39 -2.72 -4.54
N SER A 68 -10.32 -2.82 -5.88
CA SER A 68 -9.98 -4.07 -6.60
C SER A 68 -10.88 -5.27 -6.22
N GLN A 69 -12.15 -4.99 -5.92
CA GLN A 69 -13.13 -5.98 -5.48
C GLN A 69 -13.44 -6.95 -6.64
N SER A 70 -12.95 -8.18 -6.56
CA SER A 70 -13.17 -9.23 -7.55
C SER A 70 -13.22 -10.59 -6.87
N PHE A 71 -14.12 -11.45 -7.31
CA PHE A 71 -14.15 -12.86 -6.86
C PHE A 71 -12.82 -13.57 -7.11
N TRP A 72 -12.13 -13.19 -8.21
CA TRP A 72 -10.83 -13.73 -8.57
C TRP A 72 -9.69 -13.27 -7.68
N SER A 73 -9.91 -12.31 -6.77
CA SER A 73 -8.87 -11.84 -5.85
C SER A 73 -8.41 -12.94 -4.89
N VAL A 74 -9.21 -13.99 -4.67
CA VAL A 74 -8.79 -15.19 -3.92
C VAL A 74 -7.66 -15.95 -4.62
N LEU A 75 -7.57 -15.88 -5.96
CA LEU A 75 -6.47 -16.52 -6.69
C LEU A 75 -5.11 -15.87 -6.41
N ARG A 76 -5.07 -14.67 -5.82
CA ARG A 76 -3.81 -14.07 -5.33
C ARG A 76 -3.13 -14.94 -4.27
N LEU A 77 -3.89 -15.80 -3.58
CA LEU A 77 -3.34 -16.81 -2.64
C LEU A 77 -2.44 -17.86 -3.31
N ILE A 78 -2.45 -17.95 -4.64
CA ILE A 78 -1.57 -18.88 -5.38
C ILE A 78 -0.15 -18.29 -5.49
N ASN A 79 -0.01 -16.97 -5.44
CA ASN A 79 1.27 -16.29 -5.55
C ASN A 79 1.79 -15.93 -4.16
N VAL A 80 2.75 -16.70 -3.64
CA VAL A 80 3.27 -16.60 -2.27
C VAL A 80 3.91 -15.23 -2.01
N ASP A 81 4.67 -14.72 -2.98
CA ASP A 81 5.37 -13.43 -2.89
C ASP A 81 4.37 -12.27 -2.67
N ILE A 82 3.17 -12.36 -3.26
CA ILE A 82 2.09 -11.37 -3.11
C ILE A 82 1.39 -11.47 -1.74
N ILE A 83 1.54 -12.59 -1.03
CA ILE A 83 0.88 -12.80 0.26
C ILE A 83 1.71 -12.20 1.39
N THR A 84 3.01 -12.50 1.42
CA THR A 84 3.89 -12.17 2.55
C THR A 84 4.87 -11.05 2.30
N GLU A 85 5.19 -10.75 1.02
CA GLU A 85 6.16 -9.73 0.63
C GLU A 85 7.50 -9.88 1.39
N GLU A 86 7.99 -11.12 1.61
CA GLU A 86 9.27 -11.33 2.31
C GLU A 86 10.43 -10.91 1.39
N PRO A 87 11.51 -10.29 1.93
CA PRO A 87 12.55 -9.70 1.10
C PRO A 87 13.53 -10.73 0.54
N TYR A 88 13.57 -11.94 1.12
CA TYR A 88 14.56 -12.97 0.81
C TYR A 88 13.89 -14.30 0.46
N LEU A 89 13.77 -15.21 1.43
CA LEU A 89 13.12 -16.49 1.25
C LEU A 89 11.77 -16.40 1.95
N ASP A 90 10.69 -16.75 1.25
CA ASP A 90 9.33 -16.70 1.81
C ASP A 90 9.08 -17.82 2.83
N VAL A 91 9.90 -17.91 3.87
CA VAL A 91 9.83 -18.96 4.89
C VAL A 91 8.49 -18.91 5.61
N LEU A 92 8.00 -17.72 5.98
CA LEU A 92 6.71 -17.57 6.62
C LEU A 92 5.56 -17.81 5.65
N GLY A 93 5.71 -17.35 4.40
CA GLY A 93 4.74 -17.62 3.33
C GLY A 93 4.55 -19.12 3.10
N VAL A 94 5.66 -19.84 2.92
CA VAL A 94 5.68 -21.29 2.70
C VAL A 94 5.17 -22.05 3.92
N ILE A 95 5.68 -21.76 5.12
CA ILE A 95 5.23 -22.43 6.36
C ILE A 95 3.74 -22.15 6.59
N GLY A 96 3.26 -20.95 6.29
CA GLY A 96 1.86 -20.57 6.43
C GLY A 96 0.96 -21.35 5.49
N ILE A 97 1.34 -21.45 4.21
CA ILE A 97 0.60 -22.26 3.22
C ILE A 97 0.60 -23.74 3.61
N LEU A 98 1.73 -24.28 4.05
CA LEU A 98 1.80 -25.65 4.58
C LEU A 98 0.88 -25.83 5.79
N GLY A 99 0.79 -24.82 6.67
CA GLY A 99 -0.16 -24.80 7.77
C GLY A 99 -1.62 -24.78 7.33
N ILE A 100 -1.96 -24.02 6.28
CA ILE A 100 -3.30 -24.03 5.70
C ILE A 100 -3.63 -25.42 5.15
N ILE A 101 -2.72 -26.04 4.39
CA ILE A 101 -2.89 -27.40 3.86
C ILE A 101 -3.04 -28.41 5.01
N PHE A 102 -2.21 -28.30 6.05
CA PHE A 102 -2.28 -29.15 7.23
C PHE A 102 -3.62 -29.04 7.95
N LEU A 103 -4.11 -27.83 8.19
CA LEU A 103 -5.42 -27.57 8.81
C LEU A 103 -6.57 -28.14 7.99
N ILE A 104 -6.53 -27.97 6.65
CA ILE A 104 -7.51 -28.57 5.73
C ILE A 104 -7.48 -30.10 5.83
N SER A 105 -6.30 -30.71 5.91
CA SER A 105 -6.15 -32.16 6.05
C SER A 105 -6.74 -32.70 7.38
N LYS A 106 -6.70 -31.87 8.43
CA LYS A 106 -7.30 -32.15 9.74
C LYS A 106 -8.79 -31.80 9.82
N LYS A 107 -9.38 -31.31 8.72
CA LYS A 107 -10.77 -30.81 8.65
C LYS A 107 -11.06 -29.64 9.60
N ASP A 108 -10.02 -28.88 10.02
CA ASP A 108 -10.22 -27.60 10.71
C ASP A 108 -10.15 -26.46 9.71
N TYR A 109 -11.33 -26.05 9.24
CA TYR A 109 -11.47 -25.05 8.19
C TYR A 109 -11.49 -23.60 8.71
N PHE A 110 -11.38 -23.38 10.02
CA PHE A 110 -11.56 -22.03 10.58
C PHE A 110 -10.54 -21.01 10.05
N ILE A 111 -9.24 -21.29 10.19
CA ILE A 111 -8.19 -20.39 9.70
C ILE A 111 -8.17 -20.30 8.17
N PRO A 112 -8.30 -21.42 7.39
CA PRO A 112 -8.44 -21.34 5.94
C PRO A 112 -9.60 -20.47 5.47
N ILE A 113 -10.78 -20.60 6.07
CA ILE A 113 -11.94 -19.76 5.73
C ILE A 113 -11.70 -18.31 6.16
N MET A 114 -11.05 -18.08 7.30
CA MET A 114 -10.67 -16.73 7.74
C MET A 114 -9.73 -16.04 6.74
N LEU A 115 -8.72 -16.76 6.25
CA LEU A 115 -7.81 -16.25 5.21
C LEU A 115 -8.58 -15.92 3.92
N ALA A 116 -9.41 -16.83 3.43
CA ALA A 116 -10.22 -16.59 2.23
C ALA A 116 -11.18 -15.39 2.41
N THR A 117 -11.75 -15.24 3.61
CA THR A 117 -12.64 -14.12 3.95
C THR A 117 -11.92 -12.77 3.87
N VAL A 118 -10.66 -12.69 4.32
CA VAL A 118 -9.84 -11.48 4.18
C VAL A 118 -9.69 -11.08 2.72
N TYR A 119 -9.31 -12.03 1.85
CA TYR A 119 -9.10 -11.75 0.42
C TYR A 119 -10.39 -11.44 -0.35
N LEU A 120 -11.54 -11.88 0.15
CA LEU A 120 -12.85 -11.56 -0.42
C LEU A 120 -13.38 -10.19 0.01
N ILE A 121 -13.14 -9.79 1.26
CA ILE A 121 -13.70 -8.54 1.83
C ILE A 121 -12.81 -7.34 1.51
N GLN A 122 -11.50 -7.52 1.57
CA GLN A 122 -10.51 -6.45 1.47
C GLN A 122 -9.34 -6.85 0.55
N PRO A 123 -9.60 -7.14 -0.74
CA PRO A 123 -8.59 -7.68 -1.65
C PRO A 123 -7.40 -6.75 -1.89
N ARG A 124 -7.59 -5.43 -1.75
CA ARG A 124 -6.52 -4.44 -1.87
C ARG A 124 -5.54 -4.52 -0.70
N SER A 125 -6.05 -4.59 0.52
CA SER A 125 -5.25 -4.63 1.75
C SER A 125 -5.02 -6.06 2.27
N ALA A 126 -5.40 -7.08 1.50
CA ALA A 126 -5.39 -8.48 1.92
C ALA A 126 -4.00 -8.99 2.31
N HIS A 127 -2.92 -8.52 1.68
CA HIS A 127 -1.55 -8.84 2.06
C HIS A 127 -1.24 -8.38 3.51
N THR A 128 -1.75 -7.23 3.94
CA THR A 128 -1.54 -6.73 5.32
C THR A 128 -2.33 -7.54 6.36
N VAL A 129 -3.64 -7.72 6.15
CA VAL A 129 -4.52 -8.37 7.16
C VAL A 129 -4.47 -9.89 7.07
N GLY A 130 -4.20 -10.44 5.89
CA GLY A 130 -4.11 -11.89 5.63
C GLY A 130 -2.91 -12.53 6.32
N ASN A 131 -1.88 -11.75 6.63
CA ASN A 131 -0.75 -12.19 7.44
C ASN A 131 -1.16 -12.66 8.84
N ILE A 132 -2.29 -12.21 9.38
CA ILE A 132 -2.81 -12.69 10.68
C ILE A 132 -3.22 -14.18 10.61
N PRO A 133 -4.19 -14.60 9.75
CA PRO A 133 -4.51 -16.01 9.57
C PRO A 133 -3.30 -16.84 9.15
N LEU A 134 -2.44 -16.29 8.29
CA LEU A 134 -1.27 -17.02 7.81
C LEU A 134 -0.27 -17.29 8.94
N ALA A 135 0.03 -16.30 9.79
CA ALA A 135 0.89 -16.49 10.96
C ALA A 135 0.29 -17.49 11.97
N MET A 136 -1.02 -17.48 12.16
CA MET A 136 -1.72 -18.50 12.96
C MET A 136 -1.56 -19.90 12.37
N ALA A 137 -1.74 -20.05 11.06
CA ALA A 137 -1.53 -21.32 10.35
C ALA A 137 -0.07 -21.79 10.46
N SER A 138 0.89 -20.87 10.33
CA SER A 138 2.32 -21.16 10.52
C SER A 138 2.60 -21.68 11.93
N GLY A 139 2.05 -21.04 12.95
CA GLY A 139 2.19 -21.47 14.34
C GLY A 139 1.65 -22.88 14.57
N VAL A 140 0.45 -23.17 14.07
CA VAL A 140 -0.14 -24.53 14.14
C VAL A 140 0.74 -25.55 13.43
N PHE A 141 1.22 -25.26 12.22
CA PHE A 141 2.08 -26.18 11.49
C PHE A 141 3.40 -26.48 12.22
N ILE A 142 4.04 -25.44 12.77
CA ILE A 142 5.28 -25.59 13.51
C ILE A 142 5.06 -26.47 14.73
N VAL A 143 4.01 -26.22 15.52
CA VAL A 143 3.75 -26.92 16.78
C VAL A 143 3.21 -28.33 16.57
N ASP A 144 2.24 -28.51 15.67
CA ASP A 144 1.50 -29.77 15.53
C ASP A 144 2.06 -30.71 14.46
N ALA A 145 2.84 -30.19 13.51
CA ALA A 145 3.44 -30.99 12.43
C ALA A 145 4.97 -31.07 12.53
N LEU A 146 5.68 -29.96 12.71
CA LEU A 146 7.15 -29.95 12.69
C LEU A 146 7.78 -30.40 14.02
N MET A 147 7.36 -29.85 15.16
CA MET A 147 7.95 -30.18 16.47
C MET A 147 7.86 -31.68 16.83
N PRO A 148 6.75 -32.41 16.54
CA PRO A 148 6.67 -33.83 16.85
C PRO A 148 7.67 -34.70 16.08
N ILE A 149 8.05 -34.31 14.85
CA ILE A 149 9.05 -35.02 14.04
C ILE A 149 10.41 -35.02 14.74
N PHE A 150 10.79 -33.89 15.36
CA PHE A 150 12.04 -33.79 16.09
C PHE A 150 12.00 -34.52 17.44
N HIS A 151 10.81 -34.66 18.04
CA HIS A 151 10.63 -35.38 19.30
C HIS A 151 10.71 -36.91 19.12
N SER A 152 10.37 -37.45 17.95
CA SER A 152 10.47 -38.90 17.65
C SER A 152 11.89 -39.36 17.28
N SER A 153 12.85 -38.43 17.16
CA SER A 153 14.24 -38.74 16.84
C SER A 153 15.04 -39.04 18.13
N SER A 154 15.72 -40.18 18.17
CA SER A 154 16.36 -40.76 19.36
C SER A 154 17.54 -39.96 19.95
N ILE A 155 17.92 -38.83 19.33
CA ILE A 155 19.06 -38.01 19.72
C ILE A 155 18.53 -36.72 20.36
N THR A 156 18.14 -36.82 21.64
CA THR A 156 17.67 -35.71 22.51
C THR A 156 16.44 -34.95 22.00
N PRO A 157 15.21 -35.29 22.45
CA PRO A 157 13.94 -34.79 21.90
C PRO A 157 13.76 -33.26 21.87
N ASN A 158 14.56 -32.52 22.67
CA ASN A 158 14.50 -31.07 22.76
C ASN A 158 15.55 -30.32 21.94
N ARG A 159 16.57 -30.99 21.41
CA ARG A 159 17.66 -30.30 20.68
C ARG A 159 17.20 -29.83 19.31
N GLY A 160 16.43 -30.64 18.58
CA GLY A 160 15.87 -30.26 17.27
C GLY A 160 14.94 -29.06 17.36
N ASN A 161 13.99 -29.07 18.29
CA ASN A 161 13.07 -27.94 18.50
C ASN A 161 13.81 -26.66 18.92
N ARG A 162 14.82 -26.76 19.79
CA ARG A 162 15.67 -25.61 20.16
C ARG A 162 16.41 -25.06 18.95
N VAL A 163 17.02 -25.92 18.13
CA VAL A 163 17.72 -25.48 16.91
C VAL A 163 16.75 -24.80 15.93
N LEU A 164 15.58 -25.39 15.70
CA LEU A 164 14.55 -24.84 14.83
C LEU A 164 14.15 -23.43 15.28
N VAL A 165 13.80 -23.27 16.55
CA VAL A 165 13.38 -21.97 17.11
C VAL A 165 14.54 -20.96 17.12
N SER A 166 15.75 -21.41 17.46
CA SER A 166 16.96 -20.57 17.45
C SER A 166 17.37 -20.09 16.06
N ILE A 167 16.93 -20.75 14.99
CA ILE A 167 17.14 -20.29 13.60
C ILE A 167 15.97 -19.41 13.14
N LEU A 168 14.73 -19.85 13.35
CA LEU A 168 13.54 -19.16 12.86
C LEU A 168 13.35 -17.78 13.51
N ILE A 169 13.55 -17.63 14.82
CA ILE A 169 13.33 -16.34 15.48
C ILE A 169 14.28 -15.26 14.96
N PRO A 170 15.62 -15.48 14.95
CA PRO A 170 16.53 -14.49 14.37
C PRO A 170 16.25 -14.21 12.90
N TYR A 171 15.89 -15.23 12.12
CA TYR A 171 15.53 -15.06 10.72
C TYR A 171 14.35 -14.10 10.54
N ILE A 172 13.25 -14.33 11.26
CA ILE A 172 12.05 -13.47 11.21
C ILE A 172 12.36 -12.06 11.70
N LEU A 173 13.16 -11.92 12.77
CA LEU A 173 13.56 -10.61 13.30
C LEU A 173 14.44 -9.85 12.31
N VAL A 174 15.41 -10.50 11.67
CA VAL A 174 16.27 -9.88 10.66
C VAL A 174 15.44 -9.42 9.47
N ASN A 175 14.51 -10.25 8.96
CA ASN A 175 13.58 -9.84 7.91
C ASN A 175 12.76 -8.60 8.31
N SER A 176 12.21 -8.61 9.53
CA SER A 176 11.38 -7.51 10.04
C SER A 176 12.19 -6.22 10.21
N ILE A 177 13.41 -6.31 10.75
CA ILE A 177 14.31 -5.16 10.93
C ILE A 177 14.76 -4.62 9.58
N TYR A 178 15.13 -5.50 8.64
CA TYR A 178 15.54 -5.11 7.30
C TYR A 178 14.42 -4.35 6.57
N HIS A 179 13.20 -4.90 6.56
CA HIS A 179 12.04 -4.24 5.97
C HIS A 179 11.72 -2.91 6.64
N SER A 180 11.76 -2.85 7.98
CA SER A 180 11.55 -1.61 8.72
C SER A 180 12.60 -0.56 8.37
N TYR A 181 13.86 -0.97 8.22
CA TYR A 181 14.95 -0.10 7.80
C TYR A 181 14.74 0.42 6.38
N MET A 182 14.43 -0.46 5.41
CA MET A 182 14.15 -0.06 4.03
C MET A 182 12.96 0.90 3.94
N LEU A 183 11.87 0.64 4.66
CA LEU A 183 10.73 1.54 4.72
C LEU A 183 11.10 2.89 5.33
N SER A 184 11.96 2.91 6.36
CA SER A 184 12.40 4.16 7.00
C SER A 184 13.19 5.08 6.07
N GLN A 185 13.73 4.57 4.95
CA GLN A 185 14.42 5.39 3.93
C GLN A 185 13.45 6.07 2.96
N HIS A 186 12.19 5.64 2.90
CA HIS A 186 11.18 6.22 2.01
C HIS A 186 10.54 7.43 2.67
N HIS A 187 11.18 8.59 2.50
CA HIS A 187 10.68 9.88 2.93
C HIS A 187 11.17 10.99 2.01
N VAL A 188 10.51 12.15 2.06
CA VAL A 188 10.98 13.34 1.36
C VAL A 188 12.35 13.75 1.91
N SER A 189 13.36 13.92 1.04
CA SER A 189 14.73 14.26 1.46
C SER A 189 14.78 15.67 2.10
N THR A 190 15.81 15.98 2.89
CA THR A 190 15.99 17.33 3.45
C THR A 190 16.08 18.40 2.35
N ASN A 191 16.69 18.10 1.21
CA ASN A 191 16.81 19.03 0.08
C ASN A 191 15.46 19.21 -0.64
N GLU A 192 14.67 18.15 -0.79
CA GLU A 192 13.31 18.24 -1.32
C GLU A 192 12.40 19.02 -0.36
N GLN A 193 12.51 18.81 0.95
CA GLN A 193 11.80 19.62 1.95
C GLN A 193 12.16 21.10 1.84
N ASN A 194 13.45 21.43 1.70
CA ASN A 194 13.91 22.81 1.48
C ASN A 194 13.36 23.39 0.17
N THR A 195 13.28 22.58 -0.89
CA THR A 195 12.68 22.97 -2.17
C THR A 195 11.17 23.25 -2.00
N MET A 196 10.44 22.37 -1.31
CA MET A 196 9.02 22.56 -1.01
C MET A 196 8.78 23.79 -0.12
N GLN A 197 9.67 24.09 0.82
CA GLN A 197 9.61 25.34 1.59
C GLN A 197 9.85 26.57 0.71
N TRP A 198 10.75 26.48 -0.27
CA TRP A 198 10.95 27.55 -1.24
C TRP A 198 9.67 27.76 -2.07
N VAL A 199 9.06 26.69 -2.58
CA VAL A 199 7.75 26.75 -3.27
C VAL A 199 6.72 27.44 -2.37
N ALA A 200 6.66 27.04 -1.10
CA ALA A 200 5.70 27.56 -0.15
C ALA A 200 5.84 29.06 0.14
N LYS A 201 7.02 29.65 -0.11
CA LYS A 201 7.30 31.07 0.13
C LYS A 201 7.27 31.92 -1.14
N ASN A 202 7.57 31.34 -2.30
CA ASN A 202 7.86 32.09 -3.52
C ASN A 202 6.83 31.91 -4.64
N THR A 203 5.76 31.14 -4.41
CA THR A 203 4.72 30.90 -5.41
C THR A 203 3.34 31.27 -4.88
N PRO A 204 2.40 31.74 -5.72
CA PRO A 204 1.03 32.02 -5.30
C PRO A 204 0.37 30.82 -4.60
N ALA A 205 -0.56 31.11 -3.68
CA ALA A 205 -1.23 30.07 -2.88
C ALA A 205 -2.17 29.18 -3.71
N ASN A 206 -2.66 29.68 -4.84
CA ASN A 206 -3.56 28.97 -5.75
C ASN A 206 -2.82 28.32 -6.94
N SER A 207 -1.48 28.27 -6.91
CA SER A 207 -0.70 27.71 -8.00
C SER A 207 -0.85 26.20 -8.13
N ASN A 208 -0.97 25.75 -9.39
CA ASN A 208 -1.03 24.35 -9.78
C ASN A 208 0.35 23.85 -10.22
N PHE A 209 0.76 22.72 -9.67
CA PHE A 209 2.02 22.07 -9.97
C PHE A 209 1.79 20.74 -10.69
N LEU A 210 2.59 20.52 -11.73
CA LEU A 210 2.78 19.21 -12.33
C LEU A 210 4.10 18.64 -11.80
N ILE A 211 4.04 17.49 -11.13
CA ILE A 211 5.20 16.89 -10.46
C ILE A 211 5.70 15.68 -11.25
N ILE A 212 6.99 15.71 -11.61
CA ILE A 212 7.69 14.66 -12.34
C ILE A 212 8.84 14.17 -11.46
N THR A 213 8.74 12.94 -10.99
CA THR A 213 9.71 12.26 -10.11
C THR A 213 10.37 11.07 -10.79
N ASN A 214 9.84 10.66 -11.95
CA ASN A 214 10.20 9.46 -12.68
C ASN A 214 9.87 8.14 -11.94
N GLU A 215 9.07 8.19 -10.87
CA GLU A 215 8.56 7.00 -10.19
C GLU A 215 7.15 6.68 -10.69
N THR A 216 7.03 5.53 -11.37
CA THR A 216 5.75 5.07 -11.90
C THR A 216 4.85 4.49 -10.82
N ASP A 217 5.42 3.92 -9.75
CA ASP A 217 4.65 3.39 -8.64
C ASP A 217 4.23 4.51 -7.67
N PRO A 218 2.94 4.87 -7.62
CA PRO A 218 2.44 5.89 -6.71
C PRO A 218 2.67 5.58 -5.23
N MET A 219 2.86 4.31 -4.84
CA MET A 219 3.08 3.94 -3.44
C MET A 219 4.48 4.34 -2.94
N CYS A 220 5.42 4.60 -3.86
CA CYS A 220 6.81 4.92 -3.54
C CYS A 220 7.21 6.35 -3.87
N ASP A 221 6.31 7.12 -4.48
CA ASP A 221 6.51 8.53 -4.79
C ASP A 221 6.17 9.44 -3.59
N SER A 222 7.09 9.50 -2.64
CA SER A 222 6.97 10.35 -1.45
C SER A 222 6.84 11.83 -1.80
N THR A 223 7.51 12.28 -2.87
CA THR A 223 7.55 13.69 -3.26
C THR A 223 6.19 14.15 -3.75
N SER A 224 5.56 13.43 -4.69
CA SER A 224 4.22 13.77 -5.17
C SER A 224 3.15 13.71 -4.09
N GLU A 225 3.29 12.76 -3.15
CA GLU A 225 2.32 12.56 -2.06
C GLU A 225 2.38 13.69 -1.02
N TRP A 226 3.57 14.03 -0.54
CA TRP A 226 3.73 15.02 0.52
C TRP A 226 3.69 16.47 0.02
N PHE A 227 3.86 16.70 -1.29
CA PHE A 227 3.95 18.04 -1.87
C PHE A 227 2.76 18.94 -1.50
N PRO A 228 1.47 18.54 -1.66
CA PRO A 228 0.36 19.42 -1.31
C PRO A 228 0.33 19.78 0.18
N TYR A 229 0.72 18.84 1.04
CA TYR A 229 0.72 19.06 2.48
C TYR A 229 1.80 20.06 2.91
N LEU A 230 3.04 19.87 2.41
CA LEU A 230 4.21 20.68 2.80
C LEU A 230 4.23 22.04 2.09
N THR A 231 3.76 22.09 0.84
CA THR A 231 3.73 23.34 0.09
C THR A 231 2.45 24.11 0.29
N LYS A 232 1.31 23.49 0.61
CA LYS A 232 -0.04 24.10 0.51
C LYS A 232 -0.41 24.56 -0.90
N ARG A 233 0.19 23.97 -1.95
CA ARG A 233 -0.12 24.20 -3.36
C ARG A 233 -0.76 22.96 -3.95
N THR A 234 -1.45 23.09 -5.08
CA THR A 234 -2.12 21.96 -5.71
C THR A 234 -1.12 21.13 -6.49
N ASN A 235 -1.03 19.83 -6.20
CA ASN A 235 -0.41 18.87 -7.11
C ASN A 235 -1.49 18.24 -8.00
N LEU A 236 -1.35 18.39 -9.32
CA LEU A 236 -2.31 17.85 -10.27
C LEU A 236 -2.29 16.32 -10.35
N THR A 237 -1.20 15.67 -9.91
CA THR A 237 -0.97 14.22 -10.09
C THR A 237 -1.04 13.41 -8.80
N THR A 238 -1.44 14.01 -7.67
CA THR A 238 -1.63 13.27 -6.40
C THR A 238 -2.64 12.15 -6.60
N LEU A 239 -2.26 10.92 -6.25
CA LEU A 239 -3.13 9.76 -6.37
C LEU A 239 -3.92 9.50 -5.09
N GLN A 240 -3.26 9.54 -3.93
CA GLN A 240 -3.93 9.20 -2.66
C GLN A 240 -5.05 10.19 -2.39
N GLY A 241 -6.21 9.67 -2.00
CA GLY A 241 -7.40 10.48 -1.77
C GLY A 241 -8.25 10.68 -3.04
N ARG A 242 -7.71 10.46 -4.25
CA ARG A 242 -8.53 10.49 -5.47
C ARG A 242 -9.50 9.33 -5.56
N GLU A 243 -9.27 8.24 -4.84
CA GLU A 243 -10.22 7.12 -4.75
C GLU A 243 -11.61 7.56 -4.27
N TRP A 244 -11.68 8.68 -3.56
CA TRP A 244 -12.89 9.21 -2.95
C TRP A 244 -13.62 10.21 -3.84
N LEU A 245 -13.05 10.58 -4.99
CA LEU A 245 -13.67 11.51 -5.93
C LEU A 245 -14.72 10.79 -6.77
N SER A 246 -15.79 11.50 -7.15
CA SER A 246 -16.89 10.97 -7.95
C SER A 246 -16.52 10.63 -9.40
N ASP A 247 -15.31 11.00 -9.83
CA ASP A 247 -14.85 10.86 -11.20
C ASP A 247 -14.44 9.41 -11.49
N LYS A 248 -15.17 8.78 -12.42
CA LYS A 248 -15.21 7.32 -12.64
C LYS A 248 -13.95 6.68 -13.24
N ASN A 249 -12.84 7.41 -13.34
CA ASN A 249 -11.70 7.01 -14.17
C ASN A 249 -10.39 6.90 -13.36
N PHE A 250 -10.45 6.36 -12.14
CA PHE A 250 -9.25 6.14 -11.30
C PHE A 250 -8.14 5.33 -12.00
N ASN A 251 -8.50 4.26 -12.70
CA ASN A 251 -7.53 3.45 -13.45
C ASN A 251 -6.92 4.21 -14.64
N GLU A 252 -7.72 5.03 -15.32
CA GLU A 252 -7.22 5.89 -16.40
C GLU A 252 -6.25 6.94 -15.83
N PHE A 253 -6.58 7.54 -14.69
CA PHE A 253 -5.74 8.49 -14.00
C PHE A 253 -4.37 7.88 -13.63
N ILE A 254 -4.36 6.64 -13.11
CA ILE A 254 -3.11 5.90 -12.87
C ILE A 254 -2.32 5.75 -14.17
N GLY A 255 -2.97 5.34 -15.26
CA GLY A 255 -2.35 5.20 -16.58
C GLY A 255 -1.72 6.51 -17.08
N GLN A 256 -2.44 7.63 -16.98
CA GLN A 256 -1.94 8.95 -17.38
C GLN A 256 -0.80 9.43 -16.49
N ARG A 257 -0.84 9.14 -15.18
CA ARG A 257 0.27 9.43 -14.27
C ARG A 257 1.51 8.63 -14.68
N ASN A 258 1.37 7.34 -14.97
CA ASN A 258 2.49 6.51 -15.40
C ASN A 258 3.10 7.02 -16.72
N MET A 259 2.27 7.48 -17.65
CA MET A 259 2.73 8.12 -18.89
C MET A 259 3.51 9.40 -18.62
N LEU A 260 3.03 10.26 -17.71
CA LEU A 260 3.75 11.46 -17.31
C LEU A 260 5.12 11.16 -16.69
N GLN A 261 5.19 10.20 -15.76
CA GLN A 261 6.44 9.84 -15.08
C GLN A 261 7.46 9.16 -16.00
N THR A 262 7.05 8.76 -17.20
CA THR A 262 7.95 8.18 -18.22
C THR A 262 8.20 9.13 -19.40
N CYS A 263 7.69 10.37 -19.35
CA CYS A 263 7.86 11.33 -20.43
C CYS A 263 9.31 11.74 -20.65
N GLN A 264 9.70 11.83 -21.93
CA GLN A 264 11.05 12.22 -22.35
C GLN A 264 11.10 13.48 -23.22
N ASP A 265 9.97 13.94 -23.76
CA ASP A 265 9.94 15.08 -24.67
C ASP A 265 8.78 16.05 -24.39
N LEU A 266 8.78 17.20 -25.07
CA LEU A 266 7.71 18.20 -24.96
C LEU A 266 6.37 17.69 -25.50
N GLU A 267 6.37 16.76 -26.46
CA GLU A 267 5.12 16.25 -27.03
C GLU A 267 4.36 15.42 -25.99
N CYS A 268 5.05 14.51 -25.30
CA CYS A 268 4.54 13.71 -24.19
C CYS A 268 4.08 14.60 -23.03
N LEU A 269 4.90 15.60 -22.67
CA LEU A 269 4.55 16.55 -21.62
C LEU A 269 3.28 17.34 -21.98
N ASN A 270 3.16 17.84 -23.21
CA ASN A 270 1.99 18.58 -23.67
C ASN A 270 0.72 17.71 -23.69
N LYS A 271 0.83 16.42 -24.05
CA LYS A 271 -0.29 15.47 -23.94
C LYS A 271 -0.74 15.31 -22.49
N SER A 272 0.21 15.18 -21.57
CA SER A 272 -0.08 15.07 -20.13
C SER A 272 -0.71 16.36 -19.57
N ILE A 273 -0.19 17.53 -19.93
CA ILE A 273 -0.74 18.83 -19.56
C ILE A 273 -2.18 18.99 -20.06
N LYS A 274 -2.48 18.51 -21.27
CA LYS A 274 -3.86 18.54 -21.80
C LYS A 274 -4.84 17.70 -20.95
N TYR A 275 -4.37 16.59 -20.38
CA TYR A 275 -5.18 15.73 -19.52
C TYR A 275 -5.33 16.30 -18.10
N PHE A 276 -4.23 16.65 -17.45
CA PHE A 276 -4.22 17.09 -16.05
C PHE A 276 -4.63 18.56 -15.86
N GLY A 277 -4.55 19.36 -16.92
CA GLY A 277 -4.71 20.81 -16.88
C GLY A 277 -3.37 21.54 -16.96
N ALA A 278 -3.41 22.79 -17.43
CA ALA A 278 -2.24 23.66 -17.55
C ALA A 278 -1.66 23.97 -16.17
N PRO A 279 -0.40 23.57 -15.88
CA PRO A 279 0.24 23.93 -14.62
C PRO A 279 0.84 25.34 -14.70
N ASP A 280 0.86 26.04 -13.57
CA ASP A 280 1.64 27.28 -13.43
C ASP A 280 3.13 26.97 -13.32
N TYR A 281 3.45 25.82 -12.71
CA TYR A 281 4.80 25.36 -12.47
C TYR A 281 4.97 23.86 -12.70
N ILE A 282 6.15 23.47 -13.19
CA ILE A 282 6.58 22.07 -13.28
C ILE A 282 7.66 21.85 -12.23
N TYR A 283 7.44 20.88 -11.34
CA TYR A 283 8.43 20.40 -10.39
C TYR A 283 9.08 19.14 -10.97
N LEU A 284 10.40 19.12 -11.06
CA LEU A 284 11.18 17.98 -11.51
C LEU A 284 12.11 17.50 -10.38
N SER A 285 11.94 16.26 -9.92
CA SER A 285 12.92 15.64 -9.01
C SER A 285 14.15 15.18 -9.80
N LEU A 286 15.32 15.41 -9.22
CA LEU A 286 16.63 14.98 -9.73
C LEU A 286 17.19 13.77 -8.97
N ASN A 287 16.45 13.28 -7.98
CA ASN A 287 16.82 12.07 -7.25
C ASN A 287 16.86 10.86 -8.20
N SER A 288 17.66 9.87 -7.85
CA SER A 288 17.74 8.63 -8.62
C SER A 288 16.34 8.05 -8.79
N PRO A 289 15.90 7.80 -10.03
CA PRO A 289 14.57 7.26 -10.26
C PRO A 289 14.46 5.89 -9.60
N THR A 290 13.47 5.73 -8.73
CA THR A 290 12.97 4.41 -8.37
C THR A 290 11.96 3.99 -9.43
N ASN A 291 11.93 2.69 -9.73
CA ASN A 291 10.90 2.12 -10.60
C ASN A 291 10.31 0.93 -9.86
N LEU A 292 9.02 0.99 -9.54
CA LEU A 292 8.36 -0.02 -8.73
C LEU A 292 9.06 -0.17 -7.37
N CYS A 293 9.40 0.96 -6.74
CA CYS A 293 10.04 1.00 -5.41
C CYS A 293 11.46 0.41 -5.35
N GLN A 294 12.01 -0.03 -6.49
CA GLN A 294 13.36 -0.55 -6.56
C GLN A 294 14.30 0.52 -7.13
N SER A 295 15.49 0.63 -6.54
CA SER A 295 16.53 1.49 -7.08
C SER A 295 16.86 1.04 -8.49
N SER A 296 16.44 1.82 -9.48
CA SER A 296 16.80 1.54 -10.85
C SER A 296 18.28 1.87 -11.03
N ASN A 297 19.12 0.86 -11.23
CA ASN A 297 20.50 1.01 -11.71
C ASN A 297 20.56 1.57 -13.14
N ALA A 298 19.51 2.25 -13.61
CA ALA A 298 19.61 3.18 -14.72
C ALA A 298 20.59 4.30 -14.33
N ILE A 299 21.88 3.98 -14.47
CA ILE A 299 23.00 4.88 -14.74
C ILE A 299 22.80 5.58 -16.10
N ASN A 300 21.60 5.49 -16.69
CA ASN A 300 21.12 6.55 -17.55
C ASN A 300 20.69 7.69 -16.62
N LYS A 301 21.65 8.55 -16.26
CA LYS A 301 21.39 9.97 -15.97
C LYS A 301 20.34 10.41 -16.98
N SER A 302 19.04 10.41 -16.65
CA SER A 302 17.99 10.64 -17.65
C SER A 302 18.30 11.93 -18.39
N PRO A 303 18.81 11.88 -19.63
CA PRO A 303 18.93 13.08 -20.42
C PRO A 303 17.68 13.03 -21.26
N ASN A 304 16.57 13.58 -20.78
CA ASN A 304 15.64 14.12 -21.76
C ASN A 304 14.66 15.15 -21.22
N ILE A 305 13.87 14.93 -20.18
CA ILE A 305 12.92 15.98 -19.78
C ILE A 305 13.57 17.21 -19.14
N SER A 306 14.62 17.03 -18.31
CA SER A 306 15.37 18.15 -17.70
C SER A 306 16.03 19.02 -18.76
N SER A 307 16.82 18.40 -19.65
CA SER A 307 17.50 19.10 -20.76
C SER A 307 16.51 19.72 -21.76
N VAL A 308 15.38 19.05 -22.00
CA VAL A 308 14.32 19.58 -22.86
C VAL A 308 13.67 20.81 -22.23
N LEU A 309 13.41 20.81 -20.92
CA LEU A 309 12.86 21.95 -20.20
C LEU A 309 13.87 23.11 -20.10
N GLU A 310 15.14 22.82 -19.80
CA GLU A 310 16.22 23.82 -19.74
C GLU A 310 16.45 24.51 -21.11
N ASN A 311 16.35 23.76 -22.21
CA ASN A 311 16.53 24.29 -23.58
C ASN A 311 15.24 24.81 -24.23
N SER A 312 14.09 24.67 -23.57
CA SER A 312 12.80 25.08 -24.13
C SER A 312 12.64 26.59 -24.12
N SER A 313 12.11 27.15 -25.21
CA SER A 313 11.68 28.55 -25.25
C SER A 313 10.37 28.81 -24.51
N PHE A 314 9.62 27.76 -24.14
CA PHE A 314 8.31 27.85 -23.50
C PHE A 314 8.37 27.90 -21.97
N TYR A 315 9.50 27.49 -21.38
CA TYR A 315 9.67 27.41 -19.93
C TYR A 315 10.85 28.26 -19.46
N ILE A 316 10.80 28.72 -18.22
CA ILE A 316 11.91 29.39 -17.52
C ILE A 316 12.17 28.64 -16.23
N GLN A 317 13.43 28.29 -15.98
CA GLN A 317 13.84 27.74 -14.70
C GLN A 317 13.82 28.86 -13.64
N VAL A 318 12.98 28.71 -12.62
CA VAL A 318 12.84 29.67 -11.51
C VAL A 318 13.58 29.23 -10.25
N PHE A 319 13.90 27.94 -10.13
CA PHE A 319 14.64 27.39 -9.00
C PHE A 319 15.41 26.13 -9.39
N LYS A 320 16.56 25.91 -8.75
CA LYS A 320 17.39 24.71 -8.88
C LYS A 320 18.08 24.42 -7.55
N SER A 321 17.96 23.18 -7.09
CA SER A 321 18.69 22.60 -5.96
C SER A 321 19.40 21.31 -6.42
N PRO A 322 20.21 20.67 -5.57
CA PRO A 322 20.81 19.38 -5.90
C PRO A 322 19.79 18.29 -6.24
N ASP A 323 18.60 18.32 -5.63
CA ASP A 323 17.60 17.24 -5.71
C ASP A 323 16.37 17.63 -6.56
N ALA A 324 16.22 18.89 -6.98
CA ALA A 324 15.04 19.32 -7.73
C ALA A 324 15.25 20.57 -8.59
N MET A 325 14.42 20.70 -9.63
CA MET A 325 14.27 21.91 -10.46
C MET A 325 12.81 22.33 -10.52
N ILE A 326 12.58 23.64 -10.67
CA ILE A 326 11.24 24.19 -10.87
C ILE A 326 11.26 25.10 -12.09
N PHE A 327 10.28 24.89 -12.97
CA PHE A 327 10.07 25.66 -14.18
C PHE A 327 8.72 26.34 -14.13
N SER A 328 8.61 27.58 -14.61
CA SER A 328 7.34 28.25 -14.92
C SER A 328 7.14 28.32 -16.43
N SER A 329 5.89 28.38 -16.89
CA SER A 329 5.61 28.78 -18.27
C SER A 329 6.05 30.23 -18.50
N ARG A 330 6.50 30.56 -19.72
CA ARG A 330 6.83 31.92 -20.13
C ARG A 330 5.60 32.81 -20.34
#